data_AF-A0A6V7JU97-F1
#
_entry.id   AF-A0A6V7JU97-F1
#
_cell.length_a   1.000
_cell.length_b   1.000
_cell.length_c   1.000
_cell.angle_alpha   90.00
_cell.angle_beta   90.00
_cell.angle_gamma   90.00
#
_symmetry.space_group_name_H-M   'P 1'
#
loop_
_entity.id
_entity.type
_entity.pdbx_description
1 polymer ?
#
loop_
_entity_poly.entity_id
_entity_poly.type
_entity_poly.pdbx_seq_one_letter_code
_entity_poly.pdbx_strand_id
1 'polypeptide(L)'
;MLGEEDIEIAYYFKSNLLALRRAISDDDFRRFGNLETNSERVAFILSFPEAHLLPLEIEDAPIKDLTEATKLKETGNMYYGQGNYLKALETYSNAVLITPKK
;
A
#
# COMPACT_ATOMS: atom_id res chain seq x y z
N MET A 1 -22.33 9.78 11.49
CA MET A 1 -21.34 10.77 11.00
C MET A 1 -19.99 10.11 11.16
N LEU A 2 -19.17 10.10 10.10
CA LEU A 2 -17.80 9.57 10.16
C LEU A 2 -16.94 10.51 11.02
N GLY A 3 -15.97 9.97 11.75
CA GLY A 3 -14.99 10.78 12.48
C GLY A 3 -14.05 11.53 11.53
N GLU A 4 -13.34 12.54 12.01
CA GLU A 4 -12.34 13.27 11.19
C GLU A 4 -11.23 12.34 10.68
N GLU A 5 -10.76 11.40 11.49
CA GLU A 5 -9.79 10.37 11.08
C GLU A 5 -10.35 9.45 9.98
N ASP A 6 -11.63 9.05 10.07
CA ASP A 6 -12.28 8.23 9.04
C ASP A 6 -12.38 8.98 7.70
N ILE A 7 -12.58 10.31 7.77
CA ILE A 7 -12.64 11.18 6.59
C ILE A 7 -11.26 11.29 5.95
N GLU A 8 -10.21 11.50 6.74
CA GLU A 8 -8.83 11.59 6.26
C GLU A 8 -8.37 10.30 5.58
N ILE A 9 -8.63 9.15 6.21
CA ILE A 9 -8.34 7.83 5.62
C ILE A 9 -9.11 7.64 4.30
N ALA A 10 -10.41 8.00 4.27
CA ALA A 10 -11.21 7.91 3.06
C ALA A 10 -10.68 8.81 1.93
N TYR A 11 -10.15 9.99 2.25
CA TYR A 11 -9.52 10.89 1.28
C TYR A 11 -8.18 10.36 0.76
N TYR A 12 -7.37 9.75 1.62
CA TYR A 12 -6.08 9.17 1.25
C TYR A 12 -6.22 8.10 0.14
N PHE A 13 -7.20 7.21 0.28
CA PHE A 13 -7.47 6.17 -0.74
C PHE A 13 -8.30 6.66 -1.93
N LYS A 14 -8.87 7.88 -1.87
CA LYS A 14 -9.77 8.40 -2.91
C LYS A 14 -9.08 8.53 -4.26
N SER A 15 -7.85 9.01 -4.30
CA SER A 15 -7.08 9.18 -5.54
C SER A 15 -6.82 7.83 -6.21
N ASN A 16 -6.41 6.83 -5.43
CA ASN A 16 -6.21 5.45 -5.87
C ASN A 16 -7.51 4.83 -6.40
N LEU A 17 -8.61 4.96 -5.66
CA LEU A 17 -9.93 4.46 -6.06
C LEU A 17 -10.40 5.09 -7.38
N LEU A 18 -10.20 6.41 -7.55
CA LEU A 18 -10.57 7.11 -8.77
C LEU A 18 -9.71 6.68 -9.96
N ALA A 19 -8.41 6.45 -9.75
CA ALA A 19 -7.52 5.94 -10.80
C ALA A 19 -7.94 4.54 -11.25
N LEU A 20 -8.16 3.62 -10.30
CA LEU A 20 -8.65 2.28 -10.58
C LEU A 20 -10.01 2.30 -11.29
N ARG A 21 -10.96 3.12 -10.84
CA ARG A 21 -12.28 3.23 -11.46
C ARG A 21 -12.21 3.71 -12.91
N ARG A 22 -11.24 4.56 -13.26
CA ARG A 22 -11.01 5.02 -14.64
C ARG A 22 -10.35 3.95 -15.51
N ALA A 23 -9.54 3.07 -14.92
CA ALA A 23 -8.85 1.99 -15.62
C ALA A 23 -9.77 0.80 -15.93
N ILE A 24 -10.79 0.56 -15.12
CA ILE A 24 -11.78 -0.51 -15.32
C ILE A 24 -12.74 -0.13 -16.46
N SER A 25 -12.77 -0.93 -17.52
CA SER A 25 -13.76 -0.79 -18.59
C SER A 25 -15.15 -1.29 -18.18
N ASP A 26 -16.18 -0.99 -18.99
CA ASP A 26 -17.53 -1.54 -18.76
C ASP A 26 -17.56 -3.08 -18.85
N ASP A 27 -16.76 -3.68 -19.74
CA ASP A 27 -16.65 -5.13 -19.85
C ASP A 27 -15.95 -5.74 -18.65
N ASP A 28 -14.89 -5.10 -18.15
CA ASP A 28 -14.22 -5.49 -16.91
C ASP A 28 -15.17 -5.41 -15.72
N PHE A 29 -16.00 -4.37 -15.67
CA PHE A 29 -16.99 -4.23 -14.60
C PHE A 29 -18.07 -5.33 -14.64
N ARG A 30 -18.52 -5.73 -15.84
CA ARG A 30 -19.41 -6.89 -16.01
C ARG A 30 -18.75 -8.19 -15.57
N ARG A 31 -17.49 -8.41 -15.97
CA ARG A 31 -16.71 -9.59 -15.54
C ARG A 31 -16.57 -9.63 -14.03
N PHE A 32 -16.24 -8.52 -13.40
CA PHE A 32 -16.14 -8.39 -11.94
C PHE A 32 -17.46 -8.75 -11.24
N GLY A 33 -18.60 -8.24 -11.74
CA GLY A 33 -19.92 -8.52 -11.17
C GLY A 33 -20.32 -10.00 -11.23
N ASN A 34 -19.75 -10.76 -12.17
CA ASN A 34 -20.01 -12.19 -12.35
C ASN A 34 -19.06 -13.10 -11.55
N LEU A 35 -18.12 -12.54 -10.76
CA LEU A 35 -17.23 -13.34 -9.91
C LEU A 35 -17.97 -13.89 -8.69
N GLU A 36 -17.77 -15.18 -8.42
CA GLU A 36 -18.51 -15.94 -7.40
C GLU A 36 -17.95 -15.72 -6.00
N THR A 37 -16.63 -15.54 -5.87
CA THR A 37 -15.96 -15.47 -4.57
C THR A 37 -15.29 -14.11 -4.31
N ASN A 38 -15.14 -13.78 -3.03
CA ASN A 38 -14.41 -12.57 -2.63
C ASN A 38 -12.92 -12.65 -3.01
N SER A 39 -12.33 -13.84 -2.96
CA SER A 39 -10.92 -14.04 -3.34
C SER A 39 -10.69 -13.69 -4.81
N GLU A 40 -11.59 -14.11 -5.71
CA GLU A 40 -11.52 -13.75 -7.13
C GLU A 40 -11.70 -12.25 -7.33
N ARG A 41 -12.63 -11.62 -6.61
CA ARG A 41 -12.84 -10.16 -6.69
C ARG A 41 -11.59 -9.40 -6.26
N VAL A 42 -10.94 -9.82 -5.18
CA VAL A 42 -9.68 -9.22 -4.73
C VAL A 42 -8.58 -9.42 -5.77
N ALA A 43 -8.42 -10.65 -6.29
CA ALA A 43 -7.42 -10.94 -7.31
C ALA A 43 -7.64 -10.12 -8.60
N PHE A 44 -8.90 -9.96 -9.02
CA PHE A 44 -9.27 -9.15 -10.17
C PHE A 44 -8.86 -7.69 -9.97
N ILE A 45 -9.20 -7.07 -8.84
CA ILE A 45 -8.84 -5.68 -8.55
C ILE A 45 -7.31 -5.52 -8.50
N LEU A 46 -6.60 -6.45 -7.88
CA LEU A 46 -5.13 -6.43 -7.80
C LEU A 46 -4.43 -6.70 -9.14
N SER A 47 -5.16 -7.10 -10.19
CA SER A 47 -4.59 -7.22 -11.54
C SER A 47 -4.36 -5.86 -12.23
N PHE A 48 -4.99 -4.79 -11.74
CA PHE A 48 -4.82 -3.45 -12.27
C PHE A 48 -3.59 -2.77 -11.63
N PRO A 49 -2.65 -2.24 -12.43
CA PRO A 49 -1.49 -1.51 -11.92
C PRO A 49 -1.89 -0.37 -10.96
N GLU A 50 -3.02 0.29 -11.22
CA GLU A 50 -3.56 1.40 -10.43
C GLU A 50 -3.89 0.98 -9.01
N ALA A 51 -4.28 -0.27 -8.75
CA ALA A 51 -4.54 -0.77 -7.40
C ALA A 51 -3.27 -0.75 -6.51
N HIS A 52 -2.08 -0.65 -7.12
CA HIS A 52 -0.79 -0.60 -6.43
C HIS A 52 -0.25 0.84 -6.29
N LEU A 53 -0.94 1.83 -6.88
CA LEU A 53 -0.51 3.24 -6.85
C LEU A 53 -1.04 3.96 -5.62
N LEU A 54 -0.35 3.79 -4.50
CA LEU A 54 -0.53 4.59 -3.29
C LEU A 54 0.59 5.64 -3.23
N PRO A 55 0.33 6.89 -3.68
CA PRO A 55 1.30 7.95 -3.50
C PRO A 55 1.44 8.21 -2.00
N LEU A 56 2.53 7.67 -1.43
CA LEU A 56 3.00 8.03 -0.09
C LEU A 56 3.59 9.44 -0.18
N GLU A 57 2.71 10.44 -0.21
CA GLU A 57 3.09 11.84 0.02
C GLU A 57 3.19 12.02 1.52
N ILE A 58 4.40 11.83 2.04
CA ILE A 58 4.72 12.14 3.43
C ILE A 58 5.13 13.60 3.46
N GLU A 59 4.32 14.44 4.11
CA GLU A 59 4.72 15.79 4.49
C GLU A 59 6.00 15.69 5.33
N ASP A 60 7.04 16.46 4.99
CA ASP A 60 8.39 16.30 5.55
C ASP A 60 9.03 14.91 5.32
N ALA A 61 8.87 14.36 4.10
CA ALA A 61 9.46 13.08 3.71
C ALA A 61 10.93 12.96 4.18
N PRO A 62 11.27 11.94 4.98
CA PRO A 62 12.60 11.81 5.53
C PRO A 62 13.64 11.70 4.42
N ILE A 63 14.82 12.30 4.65
CA ILE A 63 15.91 12.34 3.69
C ILE A 63 16.20 10.91 3.23
N LYS A 64 16.16 10.71 1.91
CA LYS A 64 16.42 9.39 1.33
C LYS A 64 17.87 8.99 1.62
N ASP A 65 18.04 7.89 2.34
CA ASP A 65 19.34 7.36 2.77
C ASP A 65 19.35 5.84 2.61
N LEU A 66 20.07 5.37 1.60
CA LEU A 66 20.19 3.93 1.31
C LEU A 66 20.91 3.16 2.43
N THR A 67 21.88 3.79 3.09
CA THR A 67 22.63 3.16 4.18
C THR A 67 21.72 2.95 5.38
N GLU A 68 20.97 3.97 5.77
CA GLU A 68 20.03 3.87 6.89
C GLU A 68 18.86 2.94 6.57
N ALA A 69 18.34 2.98 5.32
CA ALA A 69 17.32 2.03 4.86
C ALA A 69 17.80 0.58 4.99
N THR A 70 19.05 0.32 4.62
CA THR A 70 19.65 -1.02 4.71
C THR A 70 19.76 -1.48 6.16
N LYS A 71 20.17 -0.60 7.08
CA LYS A 71 20.24 -0.93 8.52
C LYS A 71 18.86 -1.27 9.08
N LEU A 72 17.85 -0.45 8.80
CA LEU A 72 16.47 -0.72 9.24
C LEU A 72 15.99 -2.07 8.71
N LYS A 73 16.26 -2.39 7.44
CA LYS A 73 15.93 -3.70 6.87
C LYS A 73 16.63 -4.84 7.64
N GLU A 74 17.91 -4.72 7.98
CA GLU A 74 18.60 -5.75 8.76
C GLU A 74 18.07 -5.86 10.20
N THR A 75 17.69 -4.75 10.83
CA THR A 75 16.99 -4.76 12.13
C THR A 75 15.63 -5.46 12.03
N GLY A 76 14.86 -5.22 10.97
CA GLY A 76 13.62 -5.92 10.69
C GLY A 76 13.83 -7.43 10.54
N ASN A 77 14.89 -7.85 9.83
CA ASN A 77 15.28 -9.27 9.69
C ASN A 77 15.55 -9.92 11.04
N MET A 78 16.25 -9.20 11.93
CA MET A 78 16.50 -9.67 13.30
C MET A 78 15.19 -9.85 14.09
N TYR A 79 14.27 -8.87 14.06
CA TYR A 79 12.98 -9.01 14.73
C TYR A 79 12.14 -10.16 14.16
N TYR A 80 12.17 -10.34 12.84
CA TYR A 80 11.50 -11.46 12.18
C TYR A 80 12.06 -12.81 12.67
N GLY A 81 13.38 -12.95 12.71
CA GLY A 81 14.04 -14.16 13.22
C GLY A 81 13.75 -14.47 14.70
N GLN A 82 13.40 -13.45 15.49
CA GLN A 82 12.96 -13.58 16.88
C GLN A 82 11.46 -13.88 17.02
N GLY A 83 10.71 -13.96 15.92
CA GLY A 83 9.25 -14.12 15.92
C GLY A 83 8.48 -12.85 16.28
N ASN A 84 9.14 -11.68 16.33
CA ASN A 84 8.50 -10.40 16.62
C ASN A 84 8.00 -9.72 15.34
N TYR A 85 6.95 -10.30 14.76
CA TYR A 85 6.48 -9.90 13.43
C TYR A 85 5.94 -8.48 13.35
N LEU A 86 5.28 -7.99 14.41
CA LEU A 86 4.76 -6.62 14.43
C LEU A 86 5.89 -5.59 14.37
N LYS A 87 6.94 -5.76 15.18
CA LYS A 87 8.12 -4.87 15.13
C LYS A 87 8.89 -5.01 13.82
N ALA A 88 8.98 -6.22 13.27
CA ALA A 88 9.61 -6.43 11.97
C ALA A 88 8.87 -5.63 10.89
N LEU A 89 7.54 -5.74 10.83
CA LEU A 89 6.69 -5.04 9.86
C LEU A 89 6.82 -3.52 9.97
N GLU A 90 6.78 -2.99 11.19
CA GLU A 90 6.98 -1.57 11.46
C GLU A 90 8.37 -1.10 10.97
N THR A 91 9.42 -1.86 11.30
CA THR A 91 10.80 -1.52 10.92
C THR A 91 11.01 -1.56 9.41
N TYR A 92 10.44 -2.56 8.72
CA TYR A 92 10.48 -2.63 7.27
C TYR A 92 9.74 -1.46 6.62
N SER A 93 8.59 -1.07 7.17
CA SER A 93 7.82 0.06 6.67
C SER A 93 8.66 1.35 6.75
N ASN A 94 9.35 1.59 7.87
CA ASN A 94 10.25 2.71 8.04
C ASN A 94 11.43 2.70 7.04
N ALA A 95 12.00 1.52 6.74
CA ALA A 95 13.05 1.39 5.74
C ALA A 95 12.59 1.84 4.35
N VAL A 96 11.36 1.47 3.96
CA VAL A 96 10.77 1.86 2.67
C VAL A 96 10.59 3.38 2.58
N LEU A 97 10.22 4.04 3.67
CA LEU A 97 10.01 5.49 3.69
C LEU A 97 11.27 6.28 3.32
N ILE A 98 12.46 5.78 3.66
CA ILE A 98 13.74 6.44 3.38
C ILE A 98 14.53 5.82 2.22
N THR A 99 14.00 4.80 1.57
CA THR A 99 14.66 4.17 0.41
C THR A 99 14.59 5.10 -0.81
N PRO A 100 15.71 5.38 -1.50
CA PRO A 100 15.71 6.11 -2.76
C PRO A 100 14.89 5.37 -3.84
N LYS A 101 14.11 6.11 -4.63
CA LYS A 101 13.41 5.54 -5.80
C LYS A 101 14.45 5.23 -6.89
N LYS A 102 14.32 4.09 -7.57
CA LYS A 102 15.13 3.73 -8.74
C LYS A 102 14.64 4.44 -9.99
#